data_AF-A0AAF0JFH9-F1
#
_entry.id   AF-A0AAF0JFH9-F1
#
_cell.length_a   1.000
_cell.length_b   1.000
_cell.length_c   1.000
_cell.angle_alpha   90.00
_cell.angle_beta   90.00
_cell.angle_gamma   90.00
#
_symmetry.space_group_name_H-M   'P 1'
#
loop_
_entity.id
_entity.type
_entity.pdbx_description
1 polymer ?
#
loop_
_entity_poly.entity_id
_entity_poly.type
_entity_poly.pdbx_seq_one_letter_code
_entity_poly.pdbx_strand_id
1 'polypeptide(L)' 'MYQRFRWTPKNTPLLLLWGITVPAATLYMISQTNDKWDYTGKKKDQSLLRKAPQPEAEQ' A
#
# COMPACT_ATOMS: atom_id res chain seq x y z
N MET A 1 3.02 9.97 31.27
CA MET A 1 2.56 8.86 30.41
C MET A 1 3.70 8.03 29.80
N TYR A 2 4.80 8.61 29.29
CA TYR A 2 5.95 7.84 28.78
C TYR A 2 6.84 7.21 29.87
N GLN A 3 6.81 7.73 31.10
CA GLN A 3 7.66 7.28 32.21
C GLN A 3 7.48 5.80 32.61
N ARG A 4 6.39 5.15 32.19
CA ARG A 4 6.13 3.73 32.44
C ARG A 4 6.37 2.85 31.21
N PHE A 5 6.69 3.43 30.06
CA PHE A 5 6.92 2.66 28.85
C PHE A 5 8.24 1.88 28.98
N ARG A 6 8.17 0.59 28.68
CA ARG A 6 9.31 -0.31 28.69
C ARG A 6 9.29 -1.15 27.43
N TRP A 7 10.43 -1.21 26.75
CA TRP A 7 10.68 -2.18 25.70
C TRP A 7 10.74 -3.56 26.34
N THR A 8 9.71 -4.36 26.12
CA THR A 8 9.62 -5.74 26.60
C THR A 8 9.35 -6.64 25.40
N PRO A 9 9.76 -7.91 25.43
CA PRO A 9 9.53 -8.83 24.32
C PRO A 9 8.04 -9.02 24.00
N LYS A 10 7.13 -8.64 24.92
CA LYS A 10 5.68 -8.63 24.70
C LYS A 10 5.21 -7.35 24.00
N ASN A 11 5.71 -6.18 24.39
CA ASN A 11 5.20 -4.89 23.91
C ASN A 11 5.90 -4.40 22.64
N THR A 12 7.20 -4.69 22.50
CA THR A 12 7.99 -4.31 21.33
C THR A 12 7.39 -4.82 20.01
N PRO A 13 7.02 -6.10 19.84
CA PRO A 13 6.45 -6.57 18.58
C PRO A 13 5.09 -5.92 18.27
N LEU A 14 4.26 -5.64 19.28
CA LEU A 14 2.98 -4.94 19.10
C LEU A 14 3.21 -3.52 18.57
N LEU A 15 4.16 -2.79 19.13
CA LEU A 15 4.46 -1.43 18.70
C LEU A 15 5.10 -1.40 17.32
N LEU A 16 5.99 -2.36 16.99
CA LEU A 16 6.54 -2.48 15.64
C LEU A 16 5.45 -2.81 14.62
N LEU A 17 4.58 -3.77 14.92
CA LEU A 17 3.49 -4.15 14.02
C LEU A 17 2.54 -2.98 13.73
N TRP A 18 2.00 -2.36 14.78
CA TRP A 18 0.99 -1.33 14.61
C TRP A 18 1.56 0.06 14.31
N GLY A 19 2.71 0.39 14.89
CA GLY A 19 3.35 1.70 14.73
C GLY A 19 4.20 1.84 13.48
N ILE A 20 4.73 0.73 12.93
CA ILE A 20 5.61 0.77 11.76
C ILE A 20 5.02 -0.05 10.62
N THR A 21 4.76 -1.34 10.84
CA THR A 21 4.38 -2.25 9.75
C THR A 21 3.06 -1.82 9.10
N VAL A 22 2.03 -1.49 9.88
CA VAL A 22 0.74 -1.06 9.34
C VAL A 22 0.87 0.24 8.52
N PRO A 23 1.43 1.36 9.04
CA PRO A 23 1.60 2.57 8.24
C PRO A 23 2.48 2.38 7.00
N ALA A 24 3.57 1.62 7.10
CA ALA A 24 4.46 1.36 5.99
C ALA A 24 3.76 0.53 4.88
N ALA A 25 3.03 -0.52 5.26
CA ALA A 25 2.26 -1.32 4.33
C ALA A 25 1.16 -0.48 3.66
N THR A 26 0.46 0.36 4.41
CA THR A 26 -0.56 1.27 3.88
C THR A 26 0.04 2.24 2.85
N LEU A 27 1.16 2.91 3.19
CA LEU A 27 1.83 3.81 2.26
C LEU A 27 2.30 3.09 1.00
N TYR A 28 2.86 1.89 1.14
CA TYR A 28 3.28 1.09 0.01
C TYR A 28 2.11 0.75 -0.92
N MET A 29 0.99 0.26 -0.37
CA MET A 29 -0.22 -0.05 -1.16
C MET A 29 -0.78 1.18 -1.86
N ILE A 30 -0.81 2.33 -1.19
CA ILE A 30 -1.26 3.59 -1.80
C ILE A 30 -0.32 3.98 -2.94
N SER A 31 1.00 3.94 -2.72
CA SER A 31 1.98 4.33 -3.74
C SER A 31 1.88 3.48 -5.03
N GLN A 32 1.53 2.19 -4.89
CA GLN A 32 1.33 1.30 -6.03
C GLN A 32 0.02 1.56 -6.79
N THR A 33 -1.02 1.99 -6.08
CA THR A 33 -2.36 2.12 -6.65
C THR A 33 -2.69 3.53 -7.14
N ASN A 34 -2.07 4.56 -6.55
CA ASN A 34 -2.37 5.97 -6.78
C ASN A 34 -2.32 6.37 -8.28
N ASP A 35 -1.31 5.88 -9.00
CA ASP A 35 -1.11 6.22 -10.42
C ASP A 35 -1.52 5.10 -11.38
N LYS A 36 -2.04 4.00 -10.85
CA LYS A 36 -2.41 2.82 -11.64
C LYS A 36 -3.75 2.99 -12.35
N TRP A 37 -4.68 3.72 -11.74
CA TRP A 37 -6.07 3.79 -12.18
C TRP A 37 -6.46 5.17 -12.70
N ASP A 38 -7.30 5.19 -13.73
CA ASP A 38 -7.97 6.38 -14.25
C ASP A 38 -9.42 6.04 -14.59
N TYR A 39 -10.33 6.66 -13.83
CA TYR A 39 -11.78 6.46 -13.94
C TYR A 39 -12.47 7.55 -14.77
N THR A 40 -11.74 8.57 -15.20
CA THR A 40 -12.33 9.77 -15.82
C THR A 40 -12.96 9.42 -17.17
N GLY A 41 -14.28 9.58 -17.27
CA GLY A 41 -15.02 9.36 -18.52
C GLY A 41 -15.08 7.91 -19.02
N LYS A 42 -14.68 6.93 -18.19
CA LYS A 42 -14.70 5.51 -18.56
C LYS A 42 -16.13 4.96 -18.59
N LYS A 43 -16.46 4.17 -19.61
CA LYS A 43 -17.74 3.45 -19.73
C LYS A 43 -17.62 2.00 -19.22
N LYS A 44 -18.75 1.33 -19.08
CA LYS A 44 -18.81 -0.12 -18.80
C LYS A 44 -17.93 -0.89 -19.80
N ASP A 45 -17.20 -1.87 -19.30
CA ASP A 45 -16.27 -2.74 -20.04
C ASP A 45 -14.99 -2.06 -20.59
N GLN A 46 -14.72 -0.80 -20.24
CA GLN A 46 -13.45 -0.12 -20.60
C GLN A 46 -12.36 -0.31 -19.54
N SER A 47 -11.11 -0.44 -20.00
CA SER A 47 -9.95 -0.55 -19.10
C SER A 47 -9.77 0.71 -18.24
N LEU A 48 -9.63 0.47 -16.94
CA LEU A 48 -9.38 1.47 -15.91
C LEU A 48 -7.90 1.72 -15.66
N LEU A 49 -7.01 0.95 -16.30
CA LEU A 49 -5.58 1.15 -16.16
C LEU A 49 -5.19 2.47 -16.83
N ARG A 50 -4.42 3.30 -16.11
CA ARG A 50 -3.90 4.57 -16.64
C ARG A 50 -2.90 4.35 -17.77
N LYS A 51 -2.08 3.30 -17.67
CA LYS A 51 -1.17 2.85 -18.74
C LYS A 51 -1.70 1.56 -19.33
N ALA A 52 -1.67 1.45 -20.67
CA ALA A 52 -2.00 0.20 -21.34
C ALA A 52 -1.02 -0.91 -20.88
N PRO A 53 -1.48 -2.15 -20.69
CA PRO A 53 -0.58 -3.26 -20.42
C PRO A 53 0.38 -3.39 -21.60
N GLN A 54 1.69 -3.40 -21.33
CA GLN A 54 2.68 -3.67 -22.38
C GLN A 54 2.45 -5.11 -22.84
N PRO A 55 2.27 -5.36 -24.15
CA PRO A 55 2.26 -6.72 -24.65
C PRO A 55 3.61 -7.33 -24.28
N GLU A 56 3.57 -8.47 -23.58
CA GLU A 56 4.74 -9.28 -23.32
C GLU A 56 5.39 -9.55 -24.68
N ALA A 57 6.61 -9.05 -24.88
CA ALA A 57 7.39 -9.38 -26.06
C ALA A 57 7.50 -10.91 -26.09
N GLU A 58 6.89 -11.53 -27.11
CA GLU A 58 6.99 -12.95 -27.39
C GLU A 58 8.45 -13.40 -27.26
N GLN A 59 8.73 -14.24 -26.26
CA GLN A 59 9.98 -15.00 -26.11
C GLN A 59 9.68 -16.47 -26.36
#